data_AF-A0A2D6IXK3-F1
#
_entry.id   AF-A0A2D6IXK3-F1
#
_cell.length_a   1.000
_cell.length_b   1.000
_cell.length_c   1.000
_cell.angle_alpha   90.00
_cell.angle_beta   90.00
_cell.angle_gamma   90.00
#
_symmetry.space_group_name_H-M   'P 1'
#
loop_
_entity.id
_entity.type
_entity.pdbx_description
1 polymer ?
#
loop_
_entity_poly.entity_id
_entity_poly.type
_entity_poly.pdbx_seq_one_letter_code
_entity_poly.pdbx_strand_id
1 'polypeptide(L)'
;MKKIFSLLIFTITVMGSGSVMADDGHCNYTQENMFAGPFKVCQMPADAAACEDLGNTDDNADAVAGDGECSTEGAVGTCDMGDTKLVYYEGDPGGLEIGCGFQSGEWVNAE
;
A
#
# COMPACT_ATOMS: atom_id res chain seq x y z
N MET A 1 -35.70 -28.08 50.17
CA MET A 1 -36.30 -27.95 48.83
C MET A 1 -35.19 -27.55 47.87
N LYS A 2 -34.89 -28.40 46.88
CA LYS A 2 -33.90 -28.18 45.81
C LYS A 2 -34.36 -27.04 44.90
N LYS A 3 -33.50 -26.05 44.61
CA LYS A 3 -33.41 -25.42 43.29
C LYS A 3 -31.97 -24.97 43.04
N ILE A 4 -31.32 -25.74 42.16
CA ILE A 4 -30.06 -25.46 41.50
C ILE A 4 -30.33 -24.28 40.55
N PHE A 5 -29.55 -23.20 40.65
CA PHE A 5 -29.45 -22.20 39.59
C PHE A 5 -28.07 -22.30 38.97
N SER A 6 -28.11 -22.71 37.71
CA SER A 6 -26.99 -22.93 36.83
C SER A 6 -26.45 -21.60 36.31
N LEU A 7 -25.12 -21.59 36.13
CA LEU A 7 -24.40 -20.98 34.99
C LEU A 7 -24.47 -19.45 34.79
N LEU A 8 -23.30 -18.81 34.87
CA LEU A 8 -22.58 -18.26 33.71
C LEU A 8 -21.37 -17.45 34.21
N ILE A 9 -20.19 -18.05 34.12
CA ILE A 9 -18.92 -17.32 34.22
C ILE A 9 -18.74 -16.64 32.87
N PHE A 10 -18.95 -15.33 32.83
CA PHE A 10 -18.61 -14.49 31.69
C PHE A 10 -17.11 -14.17 31.77
N THR A 11 -16.27 -15.04 31.20
CA THR A 11 -14.89 -14.66 30.87
C THR A 11 -14.93 -13.69 29.70
N ILE A 12 -14.85 -12.40 30.01
CA ILE A 12 -14.57 -11.35 29.02
C ILE A 12 -13.07 -11.47 28.72
N THR A 13 -12.74 -12.19 27.65
CA THR A 13 -11.43 -12.09 27.03
C THR A 13 -11.36 -10.71 26.37
N VAL A 14 -10.64 -9.78 26.98
CA VAL A 14 -10.20 -8.56 26.30
C VAL A 14 -9.21 -9.00 25.23
N MET A 15 -9.71 -9.14 24.00
CA MET A 15 -8.86 -9.19 22.82
C MET A 15 -8.19 -7.82 22.75
N GLY A 16 -6.90 -7.78 23.07
CA GLY A 16 -6.08 -6.61 22.83
C GLY A 16 -6.20 -6.24 21.36
N SER A 17 -6.49 -4.97 21.10
CA SER A 17 -6.37 -4.34 19.78
C SER A 17 -4.89 -4.24 19.42
N GLY A 18 -4.23 -5.39 19.25
CA GLY A 18 -3.07 -5.49 18.39
C GLY A 18 -3.63 -5.66 17.00
N SER A 19 -3.69 -4.58 16.23
CA SER A 19 -3.66 -4.67 14.78
C SER A 19 -2.38 -5.42 14.43
N VAL A 20 -2.51 -6.75 14.33
CA VAL A 20 -1.70 -7.51 13.38
C VAL A 20 -2.15 -6.99 12.03
N MET A 21 -1.59 -5.86 11.63
CA MET A 21 -1.52 -5.54 10.21
C MET A 21 -0.87 -6.80 9.63
N ALA A 22 -1.63 -7.56 8.86
CA ALA A 22 -0.97 -8.35 7.84
C ALA A 22 -0.07 -7.33 7.14
N ASP A 23 1.21 -7.60 7.09
CA ASP A 23 2.12 -6.77 6.35
C ASP A 23 1.69 -6.98 4.89
N ASP A 24 0.74 -6.16 4.45
CA ASP A 24 0.01 -6.29 3.19
C ASP A 24 0.96 -5.86 2.07
N GLY A 25 2.08 -6.58 1.93
CA GLY A 25 3.39 -6.14 1.40
C GLY A 25 3.42 -4.98 0.41
N HIS A 26 4.03 -5.21 -0.75
CA HIS A 26 4.13 -4.18 -1.77
C HIS A 26 4.28 -4.78 -3.17
N CYS A 27 4.11 -3.93 -4.17
CA CYS A 27 4.30 -4.28 -5.57
C CYS A 27 5.24 -3.27 -6.23
N ASN A 28 6.37 -3.74 -6.76
CA ASN A 28 7.23 -2.95 -7.64
C ASN A 28 6.79 -3.16 -9.08
N TYR A 29 6.59 -2.11 -9.86
CA TYR A 29 6.24 -2.22 -11.27
C TYR A 29 6.65 -0.98 -12.06
N THR A 30 6.64 -1.09 -13.38
CA THR A 30 6.71 0.05 -14.30
C THR A 30 5.30 0.56 -14.52
N GLN A 31 5.00 1.77 -14.04
CA GLN A 31 3.76 2.47 -14.33
C GLN A 31 3.90 3.22 -15.66
N GLU A 32 3.22 2.76 -16.71
CA GLU A 32 3.22 3.43 -18.00
C GLU A 32 2.15 4.54 -18.00
N ASN A 33 2.56 5.79 -17.79
CA ASN A 33 1.67 6.94 -17.89
C ASN A 33 1.88 7.65 -19.23
N MET A 34 0.89 7.59 -20.11
CA MET A 34 0.96 8.24 -21.44
C MET A 34 1.17 9.76 -21.41
N PHE A 35 0.97 10.43 -20.27
CA PHE A 35 1.12 11.87 -20.12
C PHE A 35 2.40 12.30 -19.40
N ALA A 36 3.01 11.42 -18.61
CA ALA A 36 4.14 11.76 -17.74
C ALA A 36 5.33 10.78 -17.83
N GLY A 37 5.21 9.75 -18.67
CA GLY A 37 6.26 8.77 -18.97
C GLY A 37 6.14 7.50 -18.11
N PRO A 38 6.99 6.50 -18.39
CA PRO A 38 7.13 5.36 -17.51
C PRO A 38 7.75 5.80 -16.18
N PHE A 39 7.17 5.33 -15.08
CA PHE A 39 7.72 5.49 -13.75
C PHE A 39 8.08 4.13 -13.17
N LYS A 40 9.23 4.04 -12.50
CA LYS A 40 9.49 2.92 -11.60
C LYS A 40 8.85 3.24 -10.26
N VAL A 41 7.83 2.45 -9.91
CA VAL A 41 7.02 2.69 -8.72
C VAL A 41 6.97 1.46 -7.83
N CYS A 42 6.86 1.70 -6.54
CA CYS A 42 6.43 0.70 -5.57
C CYS A 42 5.11 1.16 -4.94
N GLN A 43 4.09 0.32 -5.01
CA GLN A 43 2.79 0.56 -4.39
C GLN A 43 2.66 -0.28 -3.12
N MET A 44 2.18 0.35 -2.03
CA MET A 44 1.86 -0.32 -0.78
C MET A 44 0.59 0.27 -0.14
N PRO A 45 -0.23 -0.53 0.55
CA PRO A 45 -0.15 -1.99 0.61
C PRO A 45 -0.53 -2.67 -0.72
N ALA A 46 0.11 -3.79 -1.03
CA ALA A 46 -0.27 -4.68 -2.14
C ALA A 46 0.19 -6.12 -1.86
N ASP A 47 -0.76 -7.06 -1.79
CA ASP A 47 -0.44 -8.49 -1.76
C ASP A 47 -0.10 -9.05 -3.15
N ALA A 48 0.25 -10.33 -3.23
CA ALA A 48 0.63 -10.97 -4.49
C ALA A 48 -0.46 -10.93 -5.57
N ALA A 49 -1.74 -11.03 -5.20
CA ALA A 49 -2.85 -10.98 -6.13
C ALA A 49 -3.08 -9.54 -6.63
N ALA A 50 -3.04 -8.56 -5.71
CA ALA A 50 -3.11 -7.15 -6.05
C ALA A 50 -1.94 -6.74 -6.95
N CYS A 51 -0.74 -7.27 -6.73
CA CYS A 51 0.42 -6.99 -7.57
C CYS A 51 0.29 -7.60 -8.98
N GLU A 52 -0.27 -8.81 -9.10
CA GLU A 52 -0.60 -9.38 -10.40
C GLU A 52 -1.62 -8.52 -11.15
N ASP A 53 -2.66 -8.03 -10.47
CA ASP A 53 -3.65 -7.13 -11.07
C ASP A 53 -3.03 -5.81 -11.51
N LEU A 54 -2.14 -5.21 -10.70
CA LEU A 54 -1.41 -3.99 -11.03
C LEU A 54 -0.54 -4.15 -12.29
N GLY A 55 0.15 -5.29 -12.42
CA GLY A 55 0.96 -5.61 -13.60
C GLY A 55 0.16 -5.87 -14.87
N ASN A 56 -1.14 -6.18 -14.74
CA ASN A 56 -2.05 -6.39 -15.86
C ASN A 56 -2.93 -5.15 -16.15
N THR A 57 -2.79 -4.08 -15.36
CA THR A 57 -3.56 -2.84 -15.52
C THR A 57 -2.93 -1.96 -16.59
N ASP A 58 -3.74 -1.56 -17.58
CA ASP A 58 -3.32 -0.73 -18.71
C ASP A 58 -2.06 -1.27 -19.40
N ASP A 59 -1.02 -0.45 -19.55
CA ASP A 59 0.26 -0.82 -20.14
C ASP A 59 1.36 -1.07 -19.08
N ASN A 60 0.99 -1.21 -17.79
CA ASN A 60 1.96 -1.49 -16.73
C ASN A 60 2.76 -2.77 -17.03
N ALA A 61 3.98 -2.83 -16.51
CA ALA A 61 4.89 -3.95 -16.76
C ALA A 61 5.77 -4.27 -15.56
N ASP A 62 6.43 -5.43 -15.62
CA ASP A 62 7.45 -5.86 -14.66
C ASP A 62 6.98 -5.91 -13.19
N ALA A 63 5.71 -6.26 -12.94
CA ALA A 63 5.17 -6.33 -11.60
C ALA A 63 5.81 -7.46 -10.77
N VAL A 64 6.33 -7.10 -9.60
CA VAL A 64 6.99 -8.00 -8.66
C VAL A 64 6.50 -7.71 -7.24
N ALA A 65 5.85 -8.68 -6.64
CA ALA A 65 5.39 -8.62 -5.25
C ALA A 65 6.57 -8.77 -4.28
N GLY A 66 6.51 -8.06 -3.17
CA GLY A 66 7.42 -8.20 -2.04
C GLY A 66 6.67 -8.14 -0.72
N ASP A 67 7.29 -8.63 0.35
CA ASP A 67 6.81 -8.43 1.71
C ASP A 67 7.29 -7.08 2.24
N GLY A 68 6.64 -6.50 3.25
CA GLY A 68 7.09 -5.24 3.83
C GLY A 68 6.54 -4.01 3.11
N GLU A 69 6.82 -2.86 3.71
CA GLU A 69 6.70 -1.56 3.05
C GLU A 69 7.72 -1.40 1.91
N CYS A 70 7.40 -0.53 0.94
CA CYS A 70 8.31 -0.08 -0.09
C CYS A 70 9.59 0.53 0.51
N SER A 71 10.75 0.19 -0.06
CA SER A 71 12.01 0.82 0.33
C SER A 71 11.98 2.33 0.03
N THR A 72 12.48 3.16 0.94
CA THR A 72 12.66 4.59 0.67
C THR A 72 14.04 4.92 0.07
N GLU A 73 14.95 3.95 0.03
CA GLU A 73 16.29 4.15 -0.52
C GLU A 73 16.23 4.39 -2.02
N GLY A 74 16.81 5.51 -2.48
CA GLY A 74 16.79 5.89 -3.90
C GLY A 74 15.43 6.40 -4.40
N ALA A 75 14.46 6.64 -3.50
CA ALA A 75 13.21 7.27 -3.87
C ALA A 75 13.46 8.72 -4.32
N VAL A 76 12.70 9.16 -5.31
CA VAL A 76 12.59 10.57 -5.76
C VAL A 76 11.50 11.28 -4.97
N GLY A 77 10.46 10.54 -4.57
CA GLY A 77 9.42 10.99 -3.67
C GLY A 77 8.32 9.95 -3.53
N THR A 78 7.37 10.24 -2.65
CA THR A 78 6.23 9.39 -2.36
C THR A 78 4.95 10.16 -2.60
N CYS A 79 4.01 9.57 -3.32
CA CYS A 79 2.64 10.02 -3.30
C CYS A 79 1.87 9.27 -2.21
N ASP A 80 1.35 9.99 -1.22
CA ASP A 80 0.45 9.46 -0.22
C ASP A 80 -1.01 9.70 -0.63
N MET A 81 -1.75 8.64 -0.94
CA MET A 81 -3.18 8.71 -1.27
C MET A 81 -4.08 8.28 -0.09
N GLY A 82 -3.52 8.17 1.12
CA GLY A 82 -4.22 7.75 2.34
C GLY A 82 -4.22 6.23 2.51
N ASP A 83 -5.05 5.54 1.74
CA ASP A 83 -5.17 4.07 1.82
C ASP A 83 -4.07 3.34 1.05
N THR A 84 -3.39 4.05 0.15
CA THR A 84 -2.31 3.52 -0.68
C THR A 84 -1.24 4.58 -0.86
N LYS A 85 0.00 4.14 -0.92
CA LYS A 85 1.19 4.97 -1.15
C LYS A 85 1.90 4.47 -2.38
N LEU A 86 2.39 5.40 -3.20
CA LEU A 86 3.22 5.14 -4.38
C LEU A 86 4.59 5.78 -4.15
N VAL A 87 5.62 4.96 -4.00
CA VAL A 87 7.01 5.42 -3.93
C VAL A 87 7.58 5.41 -5.34
N TYR A 88 8.09 6.56 -5.80
CA TYR A 88 8.66 6.74 -7.14
C TYR A 88 10.18 6.72 -7.06
N TYR A 89 10.84 5.87 -7.86
CA TYR A 89 12.31 5.75 -7.88
C TYR A 89 12.94 6.31 -9.16
N GLU A 90 12.24 6.23 -10.28
CA GLU A 90 12.72 6.72 -11.58
C GLU A 90 11.55 7.31 -12.38
N GLY A 91 11.84 8.32 -13.19
CA GLY A 91 10.89 9.12 -13.96
C GLY A 91 11.04 10.63 -13.70
N ASP A 92 10.27 11.47 -14.40
CA ASP A 92 10.26 12.92 -14.18
C ASP A 92 9.17 13.30 -13.15
N PRO A 93 9.53 13.66 -11.91
CA PRO A 93 8.56 13.96 -10.85
C PRO A 93 7.88 15.32 -11.03
N GLY A 94 8.31 16.16 -11.99
CA GLY A 94 7.80 17.53 -12.15
C GLY A 94 6.29 17.63 -12.36
N GLY A 95 5.64 16.57 -12.84
CA GLY A 95 4.18 16.47 -12.94
C GLY A 95 3.48 15.87 -11.72
N LEU A 96 4.21 15.21 -10.82
CA LEU A 96 3.67 14.49 -9.67
C LEU A 96 3.49 15.39 -8.44
N GLU A 97 4.24 16.49 -8.33
CA GLU A 97 4.12 17.41 -7.20
C GLU A 97 2.72 18.05 -7.08
N ILE A 98 1.94 18.06 -8.17
CA ILE A 98 0.57 18.57 -8.20
C ILE A 98 -0.40 17.41 -8.01
N GLY A 99 -0.81 17.18 -6.75
CA GLY A 99 -1.84 16.19 -6.42
C GLY A 99 -1.48 14.76 -6.86
N CYS A 100 -0.19 14.44 -6.96
CA CYS A 100 0.38 13.20 -7.51
C CYS A 100 0.01 12.92 -8.97
N GLY A 101 0.06 13.95 -9.81
CA GLY A 101 -0.30 13.81 -11.22
C GLY A 101 -1.80 13.58 -11.40
N PHE A 102 -2.62 14.35 -10.68
CA PHE A 102 -4.09 14.26 -10.67
C PHE A 102 -4.69 13.02 -9.98
N GLN A 103 -3.89 12.26 -9.24
CA GLN A 103 -4.35 11.12 -8.43
C GLN A 103 -4.91 11.54 -7.06
N SER A 104 -4.99 12.84 -6.79
CA SER A 104 -5.51 13.43 -5.54
C SER A 104 -4.72 13.04 -4.28
N GLY A 105 -3.46 12.64 -4.43
CA GLY A 105 -2.56 12.36 -3.31
C GLY A 105 -1.72 13.57 -2.88
N GLU A 106 -1.05 13.43 -1.74
CA GLU A 106 -0.07 14.38 -1.22
C GLU A 106 1.35 13.94 -1.63
N TRP A 107 2.09 14.83 -2.28
CA TRP A 107 3.47 14.58 -2.65
C TRP A 107 4.41 14.85 -1.46
N VAL A 108 5.20 13.84 -1.10
CA VAL A 108 6.23 13.87 -0.07
C VAL A 108 7.58 13.70 -0.75
N ASN A 109 8.45 14.70 -0.65
CA ASN A 109 9.80 14.62 -1.22
C ASN A 109 10.64 13.55 -0.49
N ALA A 110 11.52 12.87 -1.23
CA ALA A 110 12.53 12.03 -0.61
C ALA A 110 13.56 12.89 0.16
N GLU A 111 13.98 12.41 1.34
CA GLU A 111 14.95 13.09 2.21
C GLU A 111 16.42 12.82 1.84
#